data_AF-A0A3A4JYF3-F1
#
_entry.id   AF-A0A3A4JYF3-F1
#
_cell.length_a   1.000
_cell.length_b   1.000
_cell.length_c   1.000
_cell.angle_alpha   90.00
_cell.angle_beta   90.00
_cell.angle_gamma   90.00
#
_symmetry.space_group_name_H-M   'P 1'
#
loop_
_entity.id
_entity.type
_entity.pdbx_description
1 polymer ?
#
loop_
_entity_poly.entity_id
_entity_poly.type
_entity_poly.pdbx_seq_one_letter_code
_entity_poly.pdbx_strand_id
1 'polypeptide(L)'
;MKHFGLAWLPILLTVLTTWGCGEPSSPSPGDEGDGDRPLCSVPEDCHEGATCVDGRCVPDSEDEGDGDLEGSPTDDDPSEWSDKELSDDAQPEEEESETEDATDADMGLESEAELDGDDSEPEPEAEEADVEAEPFYSPDDWGPYTPGEMDFAWRDMTRGGILGKDVASKVWYPALAPPPGAARVRYMALIEGLAYPNVAPDRSGALYPLVLFSHGNKGVNFQSFTFTSRLASHGFIIVAPNHAGNTMFDNPNDEQMAQIALDRPVDIKFVRQQIADLNNDPASPLFQMIDLSRAGVAGHSFGGFTTLILAGGTVNVDDARARCLAGTEADIFCPYIDYWPAGQTVSRPASFAHFQAAVAMAPGGYAAFGDDGLANVTMPVLVMGGTLDEFLRPELRPTYAAVPPPKAKVEITGMGHMGFTDICRIPGVELIPTLGDMCNPDNYINVDRGWEIINPFAIAFLRRYLKDERSMDAYLTAEFAARFPEVAFEAQLASGRARD
;
A
#
# COMPACT_ATOMS: atom_id res chain seq x y z
N MET A 1 -7.09 19.11 27.03
CA MET A 1 -6.21 17.95 27.33
C MET A 1 -4.77 18.38 27.08
N LYS A 2 -3.82 17.95 27.92
CA LYS A 2 -2.47 18.53 28.01
C LYS A 2 -1.66 18.27 26.73
N HIS A 3 -0.96 19.31 26.26
CA HIS A 3 0.01 19.30 25.16
C HIS A 3 1.01 18.15 25.28
N PHE A 4 1.09 17.30 24.25
CA PHE A 4 2.17 16.32 24.08
C PHE A 4 3.27 16.92 23.21
N GLY A 5 4.14 17.69 23.85
CA GLY A 5 5.48 17.96 23.33
C GLY A 5 6.48 17.46 24.34
N LEU A 6 7.23 16.40 24.02
CA LEU A 6 8.47 16.07 24.72
C LEU A 6 9.37 15.20 23.83
N ALA A 7 10.64 15.61 23.83
CA ALA A 7 11.71 15.21 22.95
C ALA A 7 12.17 13.76 23.15
N TRP A 8 12.33 13.05 22.04
CA TRP A 8 12.86 11.68 21.98
C TRP A 8 14.27 11.70 21.41
N LEU A 9 15.30 11.83 22.26
CA LEU A 9 16.72 11.63 21.93
C LEU A 9 17.54 11.79 23.23
N PRO A 10 17.57 10.82 24.18
CA PRO A 10 18.62 9.79 24.15
C PRO A 10 18.34 8.57 25.06
N ILE A 11 17.80 7.46 24.55
CA ILE A 11 17.80 6.18 25.31
C ILE A 11 18.33 5.02 24.45
N LEU A 12 18.18 5.06 23.12
CA LEU A 12 18.75 4.03 22.24
C LEU A 12 20.28 4.10 22.06
N LEU A 13 20.92 5.26 22.27
CA LEU A 13 22.37 5.40 22.04
C LEU A 13 23.23 4.74 23.13
N THR A 14 22.67 4.45 24.31
CA THR A 14 23.45 4.00 25.47
C THR A 14 23.64 2.48 25.53
N VAL A 15 22.97 1.72 24.66
CA VAL A 15 23.07 0.24 24.62
C VAL A 15 24.12 -0.26 23.62
N LEU A 16 24.67 0.61 22.76
CA LEU A 16 25.60 0.22 21.69
C LEU A 16 27.09 0.54 21.97
N THR A 17 27.46 1.09 23.13
CA THR A 17 28.85 1.52 23.41
C THR A 17 29.66 0.59 24.32
N THR A 18 29.20 -0.65 24.52
CA THR A 18 30.06 -1.69 25.03
C THR A 18 30.05 -2.83 24.04
N TRP A 19 31.06 -2.88 23.18
CA TRP A 19 31.82 -4.05 22.74
C TRP A 19 32.95 -3.53 21.84
N GLY A 20 34.19 -3.77 22.25
CA GLY A 20 35.38 -3.19 21.62
C GLY A 20 35.83 -3.93 20.36
N CYS A 21 36.38 -3.15 19.44
CA CYS A 21 37.32 -3.53 18.37
C CYS A 21 38.29 -2.34 18.26
N GLY A 22 39.61 -2.46 18.36
CA GLY A 22 40.49 -3.25 17.49
C GLY A 22 40.98 -2.35 16.36
N GLU A 23 42.16 -1.74 16.51
CA GLU A 23 42.78 -0.82 15.53
C GLU A 23 43.00 -1.49 14.16
N PRO A 24 42.80 -0.79 13.03
CA PRO A 24 43.25 -1.26 11.74
C PRO A 24 44.62 -0.66 11.35
N SER A 25 45.53 -1.54 10.98
CA SER A 25 46.81 -1.28 10.32
C SER A 25 46.61 -0.74 8.88
N SER A 26 47.47 0.21 8.50
CA SER A 26 47.55 0.87 7.20
C SER A 26 48.03 -0.03 6.04
N PRO A 27 47.61 0.24 4.79
CA PRO A 27 48.33 -0.19 3.60
C PRO A 27 48.92 0.98 2.79
N SER A 28 50.05 0.71 2.14
CA SER A 28 50.79 1.57 1.20
C SER A 28 50.40 1.27 -0.28
N PRO A 29 50.77 2.12 -1.26
CA PRO A 29 49.95 2.44 -2.44
C PRO A 29 50.32 1.69 -3.73
N GLY A 30 49.41 1.68 -4.71
CA GLY A 30 49.69 1.31 -6.09
C GLY A 30 48.47 1.34 -7.04
N ASP A 31 48.57 2.26 -8.02
CA ASP A 31 47.91 2.42 -9.32
C ASP A 31 46.47 2.97 -9.46
N GLU A 32 46.42 4.11 -10.16
CA GLU A 32 45.33 5.04 -10.48
C GLU A 32 44.61 4.70 -11.79
N GLY A 33 43.36 5.17 -11.89
CA GLY A 33 42.58 5.30 -13.12
C GLY A 33 41.36 6.21 -12.90
N ASP A 34 41.57 7.52 -13.13
CA ASP A 34 40.67 8.67 -13.41
C ASP A 34 39.15 8.59 -13.07
N GLY A 35 38.55 9.54 -12.34
CA GLY A 35 39.08 10.82 -11.86
C GLY A 35 38.09 11.57 -10.94
N ASP A 36 38.43 11.57 -9.64
CA ASP A 36 37.96 12.52 -8.63
C ASP A 36 38.79 13.80 -8.77
N ARG A 37 38.13 14.97 -8.83
CA ARG A 37 38.86 16.24 -8.76
C ARG A 37 39.41 16.41 -7.33
N PRO A 38 40.67 16.85 -7.14
CA PRO A 38 41.26 16.99 -5.81
C PRO A 38 40.52 18.04 -4.98
N LEU A 39 40.32 17.71 -3.71
CA LEU A 39 39.74 18.62 -2.71
C LEU A 39 40.81 19.62 -2.26
N CYS A 40 40.45 20.91 -2.16
CA CYS A 40 41.35 21.99 -1.73
C CYS A 40 40.80 22.70 -0.48
N SER A 41 41.66 23.31 0.32
CA SER A 41 41.28 24.14 1.47
C SER A 41 41.74 25.58 1.33
N VAL A 42 42.82 25.81 0.57
CA VAL A 42 43.35 27.13 0.23
C VAL A 42 43.74 27.19 -1.27
N PRO A 43 43.82 28.39 -1.90
CA PRO A 43 44.13 28.51 -3.33
C PRO A 43 45.47 27.89 -3.75
N GLU A 44 46.45 27.84 -2.84
CA GLU A 44 47.78 27.24 -3.08
C GLU A 44 47.76 25.71 -3.23
N ASP A 45 46.64 25.08 -2.84
CA ASP A 45 46.40 23.65 -3.05
C ASP A 45 46.03 23.33 -4.52
N CYS A 46 45.74 24.35 -5.33
CA CYS A 46 45.32 24.23 -6.73
C CYS A 46 46.49 24.48 -7.69
N HIS A 47 46.41 23.90 -8.89
CA HIS A 47 47.39 24.14 -9.95
C HIS A 47 47.32 25.60 -10.44
N GLU A 48 48.45 26.09 -10.97
CA GLU A 48 48.63 27.46 -11.41
C GLU A 48 47.56 27.87 -12.45
N GLY A 49 46.80 28.93 -12.15
CA GLY A 49 45.64 29.38 -12.94
C GLY A 49 44.27 28.86 -12.48
N ALA A 50 44.18 28.32 -11.25
CA ALA A 50 42.92 27.92 -10.63
C ALA A 50 42.82 28.38 -9.16
N THR A 51 41.62 28.72 -8.70
CA THR A 51 41.30 29.08 -7.33
C THR A 51 40.43 28.04 -6.64
N CYS A 52 40.54 27.94 -5.31
CA CYS A 52 39.74 27.02 -4.52
C CYS A 52 38.37 27.64 -4.16
N VAL A 53 37.28 27.00 -4.60
CA VAL A 53 35.89 27.39 -4.32
C VAL A 53 35.13 26.16 -3.81
N ASP A 54 34.52 26.27 -2.61
CA ASP A 54 33.74 25.19 -1.95
C ASP A 54 34.44 23.82 -1.94
N GLY A 55 35.74 23.85 -1.64
CA GLY A 55 36.55 22.65 -1.52
C GLY A 55 37.02 22.07 -2.85
N ARG A 56 36.90 22.78 -3.96
CA ARG A 56 37.30 22.32 -5.30
C ARG A 56 38.06 23.39 -6.08
N CYS A 57 39.06 22.97 -6.85
CA CYS A 57 39.81 23.87 -7.73
C CYS A 57 39.01 24.22 -8.99
N VAL A 58 38.85 25.50 -9.28
CA VAL A 58 38.12 26.05 -10.44
C VAL A 58 39.06 27.01 -11.21
N PRO A 59 39.11 26.97 -12.56
CA PRO A 59 39.98 27.85 -13.33
C PRO A 59 39.64 29.34 -13.18
N ASP A 60 40.65 30.19 -13.10
CA ASP A 60 40.45 31.64 -13.03
C ASP A 60 40.07 32.18 -14.42
N SER A 61 38.87 32.74 -14.54
CA SER A 61 38.42 33.40 -15.77
C SER A 61 38.82 34.88 -15.74
N GLU A 62 39.79 35.27 -16.56
CA GLU A 62 40.03 36.68 -16.89
C GLU A 62 39.29 37.05 -18.19
N ASP A 63 38.63 38.22 -18.15
CA ASP A 63 37.78 38.85 -19.17
C ASP A 63 38.43 39.06 -20.55
N GLU A 64 37.66 38.83 -21.62
CA GLU A 64 37.64 39.73 -22.77
C GLU A 64 36.21 40.26 -22.97
N GLY A 65 36.03 41.58 -22.86
CA GLY A 65 34.78 42.28 -23.11
C GLY A 65 34.65 42.78 -24.56
N ASP A 66 33.42 43.08 -24.96
CA ASP A 66 33.00 44.39 -25.51
C ASP A 66 31.54 44.34 -26.03
N GLY A 67 30.79 45.41 -25.75
CA GLY A 67 29.96 46.05 -26.78
C GLY A 67 28.43 45.98 -26.70
N ASP A 68 27.87 47.04 -26.11
CA ASP A 68 26.71 47.82 -26.60
C ASP A 68 25.26 47.52 -26.15
N LEU A 69 24.85 48.33 -25.14
CA LEU A 69 23.77 49.35 -25.13
C LEU A 69 22.36 48.88 -25.61
N GLU A 70 21.27 49.00 -24.85
CA GLU A 70 20.67 50.26 -24.37
C GLU A 70 19.60 50.02 -23.29
N GLY A 71 19.30 51.09 -22.54
CA GLY A 71 18.64 51.08 -21.26
C GLY A 71 17.11 50.92 -21.23
N SER A 72 16.69 50.67 -20.00
CA SER A 72 15.36 50.68 -19.40
C SER A 72 14.73 52.11 -19.36
N PRO A 73 13.65 52.45 -18.60
CA PRO A 73 12.77 51.66 -17.73
C PRO A 73 11.27 52.14 -17.72
N THR A 74 10.53 51.62 -16.73
CA THR A 74 9.41 52.18 -15.92
C THR A 74 7.96 51.87 -16.28
N ASP A 75 7.30 51.24 -15.30
CA ASP A 75 5.87 51.22 -15.01
C ASP A 75 5.30 52.63 -14.77
N ASP A 76 4.07 52.85 -15.23
CA ASP A 76 3.05 53.72 -14.62
C ASP A 76 1.64 53.29 -15.10
N ASP A 77 0.68 53.33 -14.18
CA ASP A 77 -0.73 52.89 -14.24
C ASP A 77 -1.67 53.98 -14.83
N PRO A 78 -3.01 53.95 -14.63
CA PRO A 78 -4.13 53.35 -15.40
C PRO A 78 -4.95 54.38 -16.24
N SER A 79 -5.87 53.91 -17.10
CA SER A 79 -7.28 54.42 -17.18
C SER A 79 -8.09 53.91 -18.38
N GLU A 80 -9.27 53.38 -18.05
CA GLU A 80 -10.60 53.66 -18.61
C GLU A 80 -10.99 53.46 -20.11
N TRP A 81 -12.13 52.74 -20.23
CA TRP A 81 -13.23 52.85 -21.20
C TRP A 81 -13.05 52.16 -22.57
N SER A 82 -13.83 51.09 -22.81
CA SER A 82 -15.20 51.24 -23.33
C SER A 82 -15.79 49.90 -23.77
N ASP A 83 -17.08 49.77 -23.50
CA ASP A 83 -17.98 48.72 -23.94
C ASP A 83 -17.97 48.52 -25.46
N LYS A 84 -18.09 47.25 -25.89
CA LYS A 84 -19.25 46.88 -26.73
C LYS A 84 -19.45 45.38 -26.87
N GLU A 85 -20.69 45.02 -26.53
CA GLU A 85 -21.40 43.80 -26.89
C GLU A 85 -21.46 43.52 -28.40
N LEU A 86 -21.88 42.27 -28.68
CA LEU A 86 -22.68 41.74 -29.79
C LEU A 86 -21.96 40.54 -30.44
N SER A 87 -22.56 39.40 -30.76
CA SER A 87 -23.86 38.73 -30.56
C SER A 87 -23.85 37.59 -31.59
N ASP A 88 -24.39 36.42 -31.26
CA ASP A 88 -25.03 35.43 -32.17
C ASP A 88 -24.15 34.84 -33.32
N ASP A 89 -24.24 33.60 -33.78
CA ASP A 89 -25.33 32.64 -33.83
C ASP A 89 -24.77 31.28 -34.34
N ALA A 90 -25.63 30.25 -34.30
CA ALA A 90 -25.60 28.98 -35.07
C ALA A 90 -25.11 27.68 -34.38
N GLN A 91 -26.09 26.88 -33.95
CA GLN A 91 -26.12 25.41 -33.98
C GLN A 91 -26.83 24.94 -35.29
N PRO A 92 -27.18 23.63 -35.46
CA PRO A 92 -26.35 22.43 -35.63
C PRO A 92 -26.76 21.65 -36.91
N GLU A 93 -26.10 20.53 -37.24
CA GLU A 93 -26.69 19.51 -38.14
C GLU A 93 -26.58 18.10 -37.54
N GLU A 94 -27.73 17.43 -37.55
CA GLU A 94 -28.00 16.02 -37.26
C GLU A 94 -27.71 15.17 -38.51
N GLU A 95 -27.47 13.86 -38.34
CA GLU A 95 -28.08 12.87 -39.24
C GLU A 95 -28.17 11.48 -38.58
N GLU A 96 -29.36 10.89 -38.71
CA GLU A 96 -29.85 9.66 -38.11
C GLU A 96 -29.46 8.40 -38.91
N SER A 97 -29.29 7.26 -38.24
CA SER A 97 -30.03 5.99 -38.35
C SER A 97 -30.14 5.33 -39.72
N GLU A 98 -29.85 4.02 -39.77
CA GLU A 98 -30.83 3.01 -40.22
C GLU A 98 -30.35 1.58 -39.93
N THR A 99 -31.30 0.77 -39.45
CA THR A 99 -31.26 -0.67 -39.20
C THR A 99 -32.09 -1.36 -40.29
N GLU A 100 -31.65 -2.48 -40.86
CA GLU A 100 -32.56 -3.46 -41.46
C GLU A 100 -32.04 -4.90 -41.30
N ASP A 101 -33.03 -5.80 -41.21
CA ASP A 101 -32.99 -7.17 -40.72
C ASP A 101 -33.42 -8.16 -41.83
N ALA A 102 -33.06 -9.43 -41.62
CA ALA A 102 -33.65 -10.66 -42.18
C ALA A 102 -33.54 -11.01 -43.70
N THR A 103 -33.06 -12.22 -44.02
CA THR A 103 -33.91 -13.42 -44.29
C THR A 103 -33.14 -14.61 -44.88
N ASP A 104 -33.69 -15.79 -44.56
CA ASP A 104 -33.43 -17.18 -44.94
C ASP A 104 -33.31 -17.49 -46.45
N ALA A 105 -32.54 -18.54 -46.82
CA ALA A 105 -32.93 -19.58 -47.80
C ALA A 105 -31.82 -20.61 -48.11
N ASP A 106 -32.06 -21.82 -47.60
CA ASP A 106 -31.97 -23.15 -48.22
C ASP A 106 -31.52 -23.27 -49.71
N MET A 107 -30.53 -24.15 -49.96
CA MET A 107 -30.42 -24.95 -51.20
C MET A 107 -29.64 -26.25 -50.93
N GLY A 108 -30.34 -27.38 -50.91
CA GLY A 108 -29.76 -28.70 -51.12
C GLY A 108 -29.74 -29.11 -52.60
N LEU A 109 -28.73 -29.88 -53.01
CA LEU A 109 -28.81 -30.85 -54.11
C LEU A 109 -27.80 -32.00 -53.90
N GLU A 110 -28.29 -33.20 -54.18
CA GLU A 110 -27.73 -34.54 -53.97
C GLU A 110 -26.66 -34.94 -55.01
N SER A 111 -25.78 -35.89 -54.66
CA SER A 111 -25.47 -37.04 -55.54
C SER A 111 -24.80 -38.18 -54.75
N GLU A 112 -25.23 -39.40 -55.08
CA GLU A 112 -24.94 -40.69 -54.44
C GLU A 112 -23.57 -41.28 -54.83
N ALA A 113 -22.98 -42.08 -53.93
CA ALA A 113 -22.31 -43.35 -54.28
C ALA A 113 -21.95 -44.13 -53.01
N GLU A 114 -22.55 -45.31 -52.84
CA GLU A 114 -22.17 -46.35 -51.87
C GLU A 114 -20.82 -46.97 -52.25
N LEU A 115 -19.93 -47.18 -51.27
CA LEU A 115 -18.96 -48.29 -51.27
C LEU A 115 -18.59 -48.67 -49.82
N ASP A 116 -18.89 -49.92 -49.48
CA ASP A 116 -18.51 -50.65 -48.27
C ASP A 116 -16.99 -50.67 -48.03
N GLY A 117 -16.60 -50.63 -46.75
CA GLY A 117 -15.23 -50.82 -46.28
C GLY A 117 -15.13 -50.75 -44.76
N ASP A 118 -15.58 -51.82 -44.10
CA ASP A 118 -15.32 -52.14 -42.70
C ASP A 118 -13.83 -52.47 -42.50
N ASP A 119 -13.10 -51.57 -41.84
CA ASP A 119 -11.80 -51.81 -41.20
C ASP A 119 -11.52 -50.65 -40.24
N SER A 120 -12.20 -50.63 -39.08
CA SER A 120 -11.82 -49.78 -37.95
C SER A 120 -11.02 -50.61 -36.93
N GLU A 121 -9.71 -50.43 -36.93
CA GLU A 121 -8.85 -50.80 -35.80
C GLU A 121 -9.36 -50.09 -34.53
N PRO A 122 -9.33 -50.73 -33.34
CA PRO A 122 -9.76 -50.06 -32.12
C PRO A 122 -8.80 -48.91 -31.82
N GLU A 123 -9.34 -47.69 -31.77
CA GLU A 123 -8.60 -46.54 -31.24
C GLU A 123 -8.14 -46.88 -29.81
N PRO A 124 -6.89 -46.57 -29.44
CA PRO A 124 -6.45 -46.77 -28.08
C PRO A 124 -7.33 -45.91 -27.18
N GLU A 125 -7.99 -46.54 -26.20
CA GLU A 125 -8.68 -45.85 -25.12
C GLU A 125 -7.74 -44.77 -24.59
N ALA A 126 -8.12 -43.51 -24.79
CA ALA A 126 -7.43 -42.41 -24.16
C ALA A 126 -7.53 -42.66 -22.66
N GLU A 127 -6.41 -43.03 -22.03
CA GLU A 127 -6.28 -42.95 -20.59
C GLU A 127 -6.67 -41.52 -20.22
N GLU A 128 -7.84 -41.35 -19.61
CA GLU A 128 -8.19 -40.10 -18.97
C GLU A 128 -7.09 -39.86 -17.94
N ALA A 129 -6.17 -38.97 -18.28
CA ALA A 129 -5.18 -38.49 -17.34
C ALA A 129 -5.97 -37.92 -16.17
N ASP A 130 -5.95 -38.62 -15.04
CA ASP A 130 -6.41 -38.10 -13.77
C ASP A 130 -5.71 -36.75 -13.57
N VAL A 131 -6.42 -35.66 -13.84
CA VAL A 131 -5.96 -34.32 -13.50
C VAL A 131 -5.99 -34.29 -11.99
N GLU A 132 -4.84 -34.58 -11.35
CA GLU A 132 -4.72 -34.47 -9.91
C GLU A 132 -5.19 -33.07 -9.50
N ALA A 133 -6.30 -33.01 -8.75
CA ALA A 133 -6.84 -31.76 -8.29
C ALA A 133 -5.76 -31.04 -7.48
N GLU A 134 -5.42 -29.81 -7.87
CA GLU A 134 -4.46 -28.97 -7.14
C GLU A 134 -4.79 -28.99 -5.64
N PRO A 135 -3.78 -29.25 -4.77
CA PRO A 135 -4.01 -29.39 -3.35
C PRO A 135 -4.65 -28.12 -2.79
N PHE A 136 -5.77 -28.29 -2.08
CA PHE A 136 -6.45 -27.19 -1.43
C PHE A 136 -5.68 -26.77 -0.16
N TYR A 137 -5.21 -25.52 -0.14
CA TYR A 137 -4.57 -24.92 1.04
C TYR A 137 -5.59 -24.10 1.84
N SER A 138 -5.82 -24.48 3.10
CA SER A 138 -6.71 -23.74 4.00
C SER A 138 -6.15 -22.35 4.32
N PRO A 139 -6.97 -21.28 4.37
CA PRO A 139 -6.58 -19.99 4.95
C PRO A 139 -6.01 -20.06 6.38
N ASP A 140 -6.35 -21.11 7.13
CA ASP A 140 -5.79 -21.39 8.46
C ASP A 140 -4.30 -21.73 8.43
N ASP A 141 -3.83 -22.30 7.33
CA ASP A 141 -2.47 -22.82 7.18
C ASP A 141 -1.58 -21.87 6.39
N TRP A 142 -0.29 -22.16 6.37
CA TRP A 142 0.60 -21.56 5.37
C TRP A 142 0.18 -22.05 3.98
N GLY A 143 0.23 -21.17 2.99
CA GLY A 143 0.01 -21.59 1.61
C GLY A 143 1.24 -22.33 1.05
N PRO A 144 1.21 -22.73 -0.24
CA PRO A 144 2.24 -23.57 -0.82
C PRO A 144 3.60 -22.89 -0.97
N TYR A 145 3.63 -21.55 -0.95
CA TYR A 145 4.83 -20.80 -1.27
C TYR A 145 5.62 -20.43 -0.02
N THR A 146 6.95 -20.44 -0.14
CA THR A 146 7.80 -19.83 0.88
C THR A 146 7.74 -18.31 0.74
N PRO A 147 7.53 -17.52 1.80
CA PRO A 147 7.56 -16.07 1.69
C PRO A 147 8.98 -15.54 1.45
N GLY A 148 9.17 -14.79 0.37
CA GLY A 148 10.35 -13.95 0.15
C GLY A 148 10.07 -12.49 0.51
N GLU A 149 11.14 -11.72 0.78
CA GLU A 149 11.08 -10.27 0.97
C GLU A 149 12.18 -9.56 0.15
N MET A 150 11.85 -8.39 -0.40
CA MET A 150 12.76 -7.48 -1.08
C MET A 150 12.54 -6.04 -0.60
N ASP A 151 13.61 -5.26 -0.59
CA ASP A 151 13.61 -3.84 -0.25
C ASP A 151 13.75 -2.99 -1.51
N PHE A 152 12.97 -1.91 -1.59
CA PHE A 152 13.08 -0.92 -2.65
C PHE A 152 13.12 0.49 -2.07
N ALA A 153 14.01 1.33 -2.60
CA ALA A 153 14.09 2.73 -2.25
C ALA A 153 13.61 3.57 -3.44
N TRP A 154 12.46 4.21 -3.28
CA TRP A 154 11.87 5.07 -4.29
C TRP A 154 11.99 6.54 -3.90
N ARG A 155 12.04 7.40 -4.93
CA ARG A 155 12.01 8.85 -4.76
C ARG A 155 10.99 9.46 -5.71
N ASP A 156 9.94 10.02 -5.15
CA ASP A 156 8.90 10.73 -5.90
C ASP A 156 9.34 12.17 -6.13
N MET A 157 9.85 12.46 -7.34
CA MET A 157 10.31 13.79 -7.72
C MET A 157 9.16 14.78 -7.99
N THR A 158 7.90 14.32 -8.02
CA THR A 158 6.75 15.20 -8.23
C THR A 158 6.26 15.87 -6.93
N ARG A 159 6.75 15.40 -5.78
CA ARG A 159 6.41 15.88 -4.44
C ARG A 159 7.68 16.08 -3.60
N GLY A 160 7.62 16.86 -2.53
CA GLY A 160 8.79 17.09 -1.66
C GLY A 160 9.81 18.14 -2.17
N GLY A 161 9.44 18.92 -3.19
CA GLY A 161 10.29 19.99 -3.74
C GLY A 161 11.50 19.43 -4.50
N ILE A 162 12.61 20.18 -4.51
CA ILE A 162 13.81 19.86 -5.29
C ILE A 162 14.44 18.52 -4.88
N LEU A 163 14.27 18.11 -3.62
CA LEU A 163 14.86 16.87 -3.10
C LEU A 163 14.00 15.62 -3.37
N GLY A 164 12.76 15.78 -3.81
CA GLY A 164 11.80 14.68 -3.92
C GLY A 164 11.31 14.18 -2.55
N LYS A 165 10.30 13.31 -2.57
CA LYS A 165 9.81 12.59 -1.37
C LYS A 165 10.30 11.15 -1.38
N ASP A 166 10.94 10.71 -0.30
CA ASP A 166 11.37 9.31 -0.14
C ASP A 166 10.18 8.41 0.17
N VAL A 167 10.11 7.25 -0.49
CA VAL A 167 9.01 6.27 -0.33
C VAL A 167 9.57 4.85 -0.22
N ALA A 168 10.51 4.63 0.70
CA ALA A 168 11.12 3.33 0.93
C ALA A 168 10.05 2.25 1.17
N SER A 169 10.08 1.15 0.42
CA SER A 169 9.03 0.15 0.38
C SER A 169 9.58 -1.26 0.56
N LYS A 170 8.79 -2.12 1.19
CA LYS A 170 9.04 -3.55 1.29
C LYS A 170 8.07 -4.31 0.41
N VAL A 171 8.56 -5.39 -0.21
CA VAL A 171 7.77 -6.28 -1.04
C VAL A 171 7.87 -7.70 -0.49
N TRP A 172 6.73 -8.30 -0.15
CA TRP A 172 6.63 -9.73 0.14
C TRP A 172 6.05 -10.45 -1.08
N TYR A 173 6.59 -11.62 -1.41
CA TYR A 173 6.22 -12.35 -2.62
C TYR A 173 6.36 -13.87 -2.44
N PRO A 174 5.69 -14.67 -3.29
CA PRO A 174 5.91 -16.10 -3.39
C PRO A 174 7.34 -16.38 -3.87
N ALA A 175 8.15 -17.04 -3.06
CA ALA A 175 9.53 -17.36 -3.34
C ALA A 175 9.76 -18.88 -3.38
N LEU A 176 10.81 -19.27 -4.10
CA LEU A 176 11.29 -20.65 -4.08
C LEU A 176 11.76 -21.03 -2.67
N ALA A 177 11.91 -22.34 -2.44
CA ALA A 177 12.48 -22.82 -1.19
C ALA A 177 13.92 -22.26 -1.02
N PRO A 178 14.24 -21.66 0.13
CA PRO A 178 15.57 -21.15 0.39
C PRO A 178 16.57 -22.31 0.57
N PRO A 179 17.88 -22.07 0.40
CA PRO A 179 18.88 -23.08 0.69
C PRO A 179 18.82 -23.49 2.18
N PRO A 180 19.16 -24.76 2.51
CA PRO A 180 19.21 -25.22 3.89
C PRO A 180 20.05 -24.30 4.78
N GLY A 181 19.51 -23.92 5.94
CA GLY A 181 20.19 -23.03 6.89
C GLY A 181 20.14 -21.54 6.54
N ALA A 182 19.41 -21.13 5.49
CA ALA A 182 19.19 -19.72 5.20
C ALA A 182 18.57 -19.00 6.41
N ALA A 183 19.06 -17.79 6.69
CA ALA A 183 18.47 -16.92 7.69
C ALA A 183 17.25 -16.20 7.14
N ARG A 184 16.25 -16.00 8.00
CA ARG A 184 15.12 -15.11 7.72
C ARG A 184 15.53 -13.66 7.86
N VAL A 185 14.72 -12.76 7.30
CA VAL A 185 14.85 -11.31 7.52
C VAL A 185 14.87 -11.01 9.01
N ARG A 186 15.73 -10.08 9.44
CA ARG A 186 15.67 -9.51 10.80
C ARG A 186 15.34 -8.03 10.72
N TYR A 187 14.22 -7.62 11.32
CA TYR A 187 13.83 -6.22 11.42
C TYR A 187 14.51 -5.57 12.62
N MET A 188 15.05 -4.37 12.40
CA MET A 188 15.82 -3.60 13.40
C MET A 188 16.98 -4.40 14.01
N ALA A 189 17.44 -5.47 13.36
CA ALA A 189 18.35 -6.49 13.91
C ALA A 189 17.85 -7.21 15.19
N LEU A 190 16.59 -7.00 15.60
CA LEU A 190 16.05 -7.48 16.88
C LEU A 190 14.95 -8.55 16.68
N ILE A 191 14.12 -8.40 15.65
CA ILE A 191 12.98 -9.28 15.42
C ILE A 191 13.25 -10.15 14.22
N GLU A 192 13.18 -11.46 14.39
CA GLU A 192 13.18 -12.39 13.27
C GLU A 192 11.80 -12.38 12.57
N GLY A 193 11.80 -12.08 11.29
CA GLY A 193 10.63 -12.13 10.44
C GLY A 193 10.25 -13.56 10.02
N LEU A 194 9.28 -13.66 9.11
CA LEU A 194 8.80 -14.95 8.58
C LEU A 194 9.21 -15.19 7.13
N ALA A 195 9.79 -14.19 6.47
CA ALA A 195 10.22 -14.22 5.08
C ALA A 195 11.76 -14.32 4.94
N TYR A 196 12.20 -14.75 3.76
CA TYR A 196 13.62 -14.84 3.41
C TYR A 196 14.05 -13.70 2.49
N PRO A 197 15.18 -13.03 2.75
CA PRO A 197 15.61 -11.89 1.96
C PRO A 197 16.09 -12.34 0.57
N ASN A 198 15.56 -11.72 -0.48
CA ASN A 198 16.04 -11.81 -1.86
C ASN A 198 16.17 -13.24 -2.42
N VAL A 199 15.33 -14.17 -1.95
CA VAL A 199 15.23 -15.50 -2.57
C VAL A 199 14.56 -15.35 -3.94
N ALA A 200 14.96 -16.17 -4.91
CA ALA A 200 14.36 -16.11 -6.25
C ALA A 200 12.83 -16.29 -6.18
N PRO A 201 12.04 -15.43 -6.86
CA PRO A 201 10.59 -15.56 -6.89
C PRO A 201 10.15 -16.90 -7.49
N ASP A 202 9.12 -17.50 -6.90
CA ASP A 202 8.46 -18.67 -7.47
C ASP A 202 7.47 -18.20 -8.54
N ARG A 203 7.73 -18.61 -9.79
CA ARG A 203 6.96 -18.21 -10.96
C ARG A 203 5.84 -19.18 -11.30
N SER A 204 5.75 -20.33 -10.63
CA SER A 204 4.83 -21.42 -10.99
C SER A 204 3.35 -21.04 -10.85
N GLY A 205 3.01 -20.18 -9.90
CA GLY A 205 1.65 -19.65 -9.71
C GLY A 205 1.40 -18.25 -10.25
N ALA A 206 2.36 -17.67 -10.99
CA ALA A 206 2.20 -16.34 -11.58
C ALA A 206 1.12 -16.36 -12.70
N LEU A 207 0.37 -15.28 -12.92
CA LEU A 207 0.46 -13.97 -12.29
C LEU A 207 -0.24 -13.92 -10.92
N TYR A 208 0.41 -13.31 -9.93
CA TYR A 208 -0.12 -13.15 -8.57
C TYR A 208 -0.88 -11.83 -8.41
N PRO A 209 -2.01 -11.82 -7.66
CA PRO A 209 -2.68 -10.57 -7.29
C PRO A 209 -1.80 -9.67 -6.41
N LEU A 210 -1.98 -8.36 -6.55
CA LEU A 210 -1.28 -7.33 -5.77
C LEU A 210 -2.09 -6.90 -4.54
N VAL A 211 -1.44 -6.74 -3.38
CA VAL A 211 -2.03 -6.08 -2.21
C VAL A 211 -1.12 -4.93 -1.78
N LEU A 212 -1.65 -3.72 -1.72
CA LEU A 212 -0.92 -2.57 -1.18
C LEU A 212 -1.26 -2.40 0.29
N PHE A 213 -0.25 -2.35 1.14
CA PHE A 213 -0.41 -2.27 2.59
C PHE A 213 0.02 -0.91 3.13
N SER A 214 -0.86 -0.21 3.85
CA SER A 214 -0.53 1.05 4.53
C SER A 214 -0.39 0.86 6.04
N HIS A 215 0.75 1.30 6.60
CA HIS A 215 1.02 1.19 8.04
C HIS A 215 0.23 2.23 8.86
N GLY A 216 0.15 2.04 10.19
CA GLY A 216 -0.52 2.95 11.11
C GLY A 216 0.20 4.28 11.30
N ASN A 217 -0.37 5.16 12.14
CA ASN A 217 0.31 6.40 12.54
C ASN A 217 1.61 6.07 13.28
N LYS A 218 2.72 6.72 12.92
CA LYS A 218 4.06 6.41 13.45
C LYS A 218 4.45 4.93 13.29
N GLY A 219 3.92 4.26 12.27
CA GLY A 219 4.25 2.89 11.91
C GLY A 219 5.53 2.78 11.06
N VAL A 220 5.75 1.61 10.48
CA VAL A 220 6.83 1.34 9.51
C VAL A 220 6.35 0.30 8.50
N ASN A 221 6.99 0.22 7.34
CA ASN A 221 6.60 -0.67 6.25
C ASN A 221 6.62 -2.16 6.62
N PHE A 222 7.36 -2.57 7.66
CA PHE A 222 7.36 -3.94 8.18
C PHE A 222 6.47 -4.12 9.43
N GLN A 223 5.64 -3.16 9.82
CA GLN A 223 4.91 -3.23 11.10
C GLN A 223 3.98 -4.44 11.26
N SER A 224 3.58 -5.09 10.16
CA SER A 224 2.67 -6.24 10.13
C SER A 224 3.24 -7.36 9.25
N PHE A 225 4.55 -7.64 9.37
CA PHE A 225 5.23 -8.66 8.57
C PHE A 225 4.62 -10.06 8.69
N THR A 226 3.93 -10.38 9.80
CA THR A 226 3.21 -11.66 9.93
C THR A 226 2.07 -11.75 8.92
N PHE A 227 1.28 -10.69 8.81
CA PHE A 227 0.19 -10.58 7.84
C PHE A 227 0.70 -10.67 6.40
N THR A 228 1.70 -9.85 6.06
CA THR A 228 2.23 -9.78 4.69
C THR A 228 2.91 -11.08 4.29
N SER A 229 3.68 -11.72 5.18
CA SER A 229 4.30 -13.02 4.91
C SER A 229 3.25 -14.13 4.74
N ARG A 230 2.18 -14.11 5.53
CA ARG A 230 1.08 -15.08 5.41
C ARG A 230 0.35 -14.92 4.08
N LEU A 231 0.04 -13.70 3.64
CA LEU A 231 -0.51 -13.46 2.32
C LEU A 231 0.46 -13.92 1.21
N ALA A 232 1.76 -13.64 1.32
CA ALA A 232 2.73 -14.07 0.32
C ALA A 232 2.76 -15.59 0.16
N SER A 233 2.66 -16.35 1.26
CA SER A 233 2.57 -17.81 1.20
C SER A 233 1.34 -18.33 0.46
N HIS A 234 0.26 -17.55 0.42
CA HIS A 234 -0.98 -17.85 -0.29
C HIS A 234 -0.98 -17.32 -1.73
N GLY A 235 0.17 -16.93 -2.28
CA GLY A 235 0.29 -16.52 -3.68
C GLY A 235 -0.23 -15.11 -3.92
N PHE A 236 0.15 -14.16 -3.07
CA PHE A 236 -0.07 -12.72 -3.26
C PHE A 236 1.28 -12.00 -3.29
N ILE A 237 1.36 -10.89 -4.01
CA ILE A 237 2.48 -9.95 -3.89
C ILE A 237 1.99 -8.76 -3.08
N ILE A 238 2.71 -8.44 -2.00
CA ILE A 238 2.32 -7.41 -1.05
C ILE A 238 3.38 -6.32 -1.06
N VAL A 239 2.95 -5.06 -1.14
CA VAL A 239 3.86 -3.92 -1.17
C VAL A 239 3.45 -2.92 -0.10
N ALA A 240 4.38 -2.62 0.81
CA ALA A 240 4.16 -1.68 1.89
C ALA A 240 5.18 -0.52 1.81
N PRO A 241 4.75 0.72 1.55
CA PRO A 241 5.63 1.88 1.67
C PRO A 241 5.75 2.36 3.12
N ASN A 242 6.86 3.03 3.42
CA ASN A 242 6.92 4.03 4.47
C ASN A 242 6.29 5.32 3.95
N HIS A 243 5.36 5.87 4.71
CA HIS A 243 4.82 7.20 4.47
C HIS A 243 5.75 8.23 5.12
N ALA A 244 6.58 8.89 4.31
CA ALA A 244 7.56 9.86 4.80
C ALA A 244 6.93 10.95 5.68
N GLY A 245 7.61 11.28 6.78
CA GLY A 245 7.11 12.21 7.80
C GLY A 245 6.16 11.57 8.81
N ASN A 246 5.83 10.27 8.67
CA ASN A 246 4.92 9.57 9.57
C ASN A 246 5.37 8.15 9.97
N THR A 247 6.67 7.94 10.06
CA THR A 247 7.23 6.70 10.60
C THR A 247 7.45 6.78 12.12
N MET A 248 7.83 5.67 12.74
CA MET A 248 8.22 5.65 14.16
C MET A 248 9.42 6.56 14.50
N PHE A 249 10.14 7.02 13.48
CA PHE A 249 11.29 7.93 13.60
C PHE A 249 10.91 9.40 13.39
N ASP A 250 9.66 9.67 13.01
CA ASP A 250 9.15 11.00 12.71
C ASP A 250 8.29 11.56 13.85
N ASN A 251 8.26 12.89 13.95
CA ASN A 251 7.41 13.59 14.91
C ASN A 251 6.70 14.79 14.26
N PRO A 252 5.72 14.53 13.38
CA PRO A 252 4.99 15.58 12.68
C PRO A 252 4.15 16.42 13.66
N ASN A 253 4.00 17.71 13.36
CA ASN A 253 3.00 18.57 13.98
C ASN A 253 1.60 18.35 13.38
N ASP A 254 0.58 19.02 13.90
CA ASP A 254 -0.81 18.82 13.49
C ASP A 254 -1.08 19.16 12.01
N GLU A 255 -0.46 20.22 11.49
CA GLU A 255 -0.55 20.61 10.07
C GLU A 255 0.09 19.55 9.16
N GLN A 256 1.27 19.06 9.55
CA GLN A 256 1.95 17.98 8.85
C GLN A 256 1.11 16.70 8.88
N MET A 257 0.52 16.35 10.02
CA MET A 257 -0.38 15.20 10.15
C MET A 257 -1.59 15.29 9.21
N ALA A 258 -2.18 16.48 9.10
CA ALA A 258 -3.26 16.75 8.17
C ALA A 258 -2.82 16.51 6.72
N GLN A 259 -1.65 17.03 6.32
CA GLN A 259 -1.10 16.82 4.97
C GLN A 259 -0.74 15.34 4.72
N ILE A 260 -0.19 14.65 5.71
CA ILE A 260 0.13 13.20 5.63
C ILE A 260 -1.13 12.39 5.30
N ALA A 261 -2.29 12.76 5.85
CA ALA A 261 -3.55 12.07 5.55
C ALA A 261 -3.94 12.19 4.07
N LEU A 262 -3.70 13.35 3.47
CA LEU A 262 -3.96 13.62 2.05
C LEU A 262 -2.93 12.92 1.15
N ASP A 263 -1.68 12.85 1.61
CA ASP A 263 -0.55 12.29 0.87
C ASP A 263 -0.57 10.75 0.81
N ARG A 264 -1.07 10.09 1.85
CA ARG A 264 -1.01 8.62 1.98
C ARG A 264 -1.65 7.86 0.80
N PRO A 265 -2.86 8.21 0.31
CA PRO A 265 -3.41 7.63 -0.92
C PRO A 265 -2.54 7.87 -2.17
N VAL A 266 -1.86 9.02 -2.23
CA VAL A 266 -0.96 9.37 -3.35
C VAL A 266 0.34 8.58 -3.28
N ASP A 267 0.88 8.32 -2.09
CA ASP A 267 2.04 7.44 -1.90
C ASP A 267 1.74 6.01 -2.39
N ILE A 268 0.55 5.49 -2.06
CA ILE A 268 0.10 4.17 -2.52
C ILE A 268 -0.04 4.15 -4.05
N LYS A 269 -0.58 5.22 -4.65
CA LYS A 269 -0.63 5.38 -6.11
C LYS A 269 0.76 5.35 -6.73
N PHE A 270 1.68 6.13 -6.19
CA PHE A 270 3.05 6.21 -6.67
C PHE A 270 3.73 4.85 -6.63
N VAL A 271 3.68 4.15 -5.49
CA VAL A 271 4.33 2.84 -5.37
C VAL A 271 3.69 1.78 -6.27
N ARG A 272 2.36 1.81 -6.48
CA ARG A 272 1.73 0.92 -7.47
C ARG A 272 2.30 1.14 -8.87
N GLN A 273 2.58 2.39 -9.25
CA GLN A 273 3.19 2.67 -10.55
C GLN A 273 4.61 2.10 -10.64
N GLN A 274 5.44 2.28 -9.61
CA GLN A 274 6.80 1.71 -9.59
C GLN A 274 6.79 0.18 -9.67
N ILE A 275 5.83 -0.46 -9.01
CA ILE A 275 5.63 -1.91 -9.11
C ILE A 275 5.18 -2.32 -10.51
N ALA A 276 4.35 -1.51 -11.17
CA ALA A 276 3.96 -1.76 -12.56
C ALA A 276 5.15 -1.65 -13.52
N ASP A 277 6.04 -0.67 -13.29
CA ASP A 277 7.27 -0.51 -14.08
C ASP A 277 8.20 -1.71 -13.88
N LEU A 278 8.42 -2.14 -12.63
CA LEU A 278 9.16 -3.36 -12.30
C LEU A 278 8.54 -4.62 -12.91
N ASN A 279 7.22 -4.69 -13.03
CA ASN A 279 6.54 -5.85 -13.63
C ASN A 279 6.75 -5.90 -15.16
N ASN A 280 7.10 -4.77 -15.79
CA ASN A 280 7.32 -4.64 -17.23
C ASN A 280 8.81 -4.63 -17.63
N ASP A 281 9.73 -4.54 -16.67
CA ASP A 281 11.17 -4.52 -16.91
C ASP A 281 11.78 -5.94 -16.91
N PRO A 282 12.33 -6.45 -18.03
CA PRO A 282 12.98 -7.77 -18.08
C PRO A 282 14.16 -7.96 -17.12
N ALA A 283 14.78 -6.88 -16.64
CA ALA A 283 15.87 -6.93 -15.66
C ALA A 283 15.37 -7.07 -14.21
N SER A 284 14.08 -6.81 -13.97
CA SER A 284 13.48 -6.87 -12.65
C SER A 284 13.22 -8.31 -12.19
N PRO A 285 13.46 -8.64 -10.91
CA PRO A 285 13.05 -9.93 -10.36
C PRO A 285 11.53 -10.14 -10.41
N LEU A 286 10.75 -9.06 -10.47
CA LEU A 286 9.29 -9.07 -10.54
C LEU A 286 8.75 -9.03 -11.98
N PHE A 287 9.60 -9.13 -13.00
CA PHE A 287 9.17 -9.14 -14.40
C PHE A 287 8.07 -10.18 -14.64
N GLN A 288 6.92 -9.74 -15.16
CA GLN A 288 5.74 -10.58 -15.45
C GLN A 288 5.33 -11.51 -14.29
N MET A 289 5.37 -10.99 -13.05
CA MET A 289 4.93 -11.73 -11.87
C MET A 289 3.55 -11.32 -11.38
N ILE A 290 3.13 -10.09 -11.68
CA ILE A 290 2.01 -9.43 -11.00
C ILE A 290 0.85 -9.22 -11.96
N ASP A 291 -0.34 -9.57 -11.52
CA ASP A 291 -1.58 -9.17 -12.15
C ASP A 291 -2.08 -7.86 -11.54
N LEU A 292 -1.81 -6.75 -12.22
CA LEU A 292 -2.19 -5.41 -11.76
C LEU A 292 -3.70 -5.13 -11.88
N SER A 293 -4.45 -5.99 -12.57
CA SER A 293 -5.91 -5.91 -12.64
C SER A 293 -6.57 -6.49 -11.38
N ARG A 294 -5.95 -7.53 -10.78
CA ARG A 294 -6.35 -8.13 -9.50
C ARG A 294 -5.59 -7.49 -8.35
N ALA A 295 -5.97 -6.27 -7.99
CA ALA A 295 -5.32 -5.50 -6.93
C ALA A 295 -6.26 -5.23 -5.75
N GLY A 296 -5.78 -5.39 -4.53
CA GLY A 296 -6.46 -4.99 -3.29
C GLY A 296 -5.65 -4.03 -2.44
N VAL A 297 -6.28 -3.50 -1.40
CA VAL A 297 -5.66 -2.63 -0.39
C VAL A 297 -5.90 -3.17 1.01
N ALA A 298 -4.91 -2.99 1.88
CA ALA A 298 -5.05 -3.31 3.29
C ALA A 298 -4.31 -2.27 4.13
N GLY A 299 -4.69 -2.14 5.40
CA GLY A 299 -3.96 -1.25 6.29
C GLY A 299 -4.50 -1.25 7.69
N HIS A 300 -3.67 -0.73 8.60
CA HIS A 300 -3.96 -0.66 10.02
C HIS A 300 -4.10 0.80 10.49
N SER A 301 -5.09 1.11 11.34
CA SER A 301 -5.21 2.43 11.97
C SER A 301 -5.33 3.57 10.95
N PHE A 302 -4.38 4.50 10.90
CA PHE A 302 -4.27 5.52 9.84
C PHE A 302 -4.11 4.89 8.43
N GLY A 303 -3.49 3.73 8.34
CA GLY A 303 -3.49 2.92 7.12
C GLY A 303 -4.86 2.31 6.81
N GLY A 304 -5.68 2.06 7.82
CA GLY A 304 -7.10 1.68 7.67
C GLY A 304 -7.95 2.84 7.12
N PHE A 305 -7.75 4.07 7.62
CA PHE A 305 -8.31 5.29 7.02
C PHE A 305 -7.92 5.41 5.54
N THR A 306 -6.62 5.26 5.25
CA THR A 306 -6.08 5.28 3.88
C THR A 306 -6.74 4.22 3.02
N THR A 307 -6.92 3.00 3.57
CA THR A 307 -7.60 1.88 2.90
C THR A 307 -9.05 2.23 2.56
N LEU A 308 -9.79 2.87 3.46
CA LEU A 308 -11.19 3.28 3.22
C LEU A 308 -11.30 4.39 2.17
N ILE A 309 -10.40 5.39 2.18
CA ILE A 309 -10.30 6.37 1.08
C ILE A 309 -10.07 5.65 -0.25
N LEU A 310 -9.09 4.73 -0.30
CA LEU A 310 -8.78 3.98 -1.51
C LEU A 310 -9.91 3.02 -1.93
N ALA A 311 -10.78 2.63 -1.01
CA ALA A 311 -11.99 1.85 -1.29
C ALA A 311 -13.14 2.69 -1.90
N GLY A 312 -12.99 4.01 -1.95
CA GLY A 312 -13.99 4.94 -2.47
C GLY A 312 -14.67 5.78 -1.39
N GLY A 313 -14.34 5.57 -0.12
CA GLY A 313 -14.78 6.46 0.96
C GLY A 313 -14.31 7.89 0.70
N THR A 314 -15.15 8.86 1.09
CA THR A 314 -14.87 10.28 0.89
C THR A 314 -15.01 11.05 2.19
N VAL A 315 -14.22 12.09 2.38
CA VAL A 315 -14.38 13.02 3.51
C VAL A 315 -14.74 14.40 2.98
N ASN A 316 -15.98 14.83 3.20
CA ASN A 316 -16.33 16.24 3.09
C ASN A 316 -15.73 16.98 4.30
N VAL A 317 -14.82 17.92 4.05
CA VAL A 317 -14.06 18.60 5.10
C VAL A 317 -14.97 19.41 6.02
N ASP A 318 -15.99 20.09 5.47
CA ASP A 318 -16.89 20.93 6.26
C ASP A 318 -17.80 20.08 7.15
N ASP A 319 -18.28 18.94 6.64
CA ASP A 319 -19.11 18.02 7.43
C ASP A 319 -18.29 17.31 8.52
N ALA A 320 -17.06 16.90 8.20
CA ALA A 320 -16.13 16.34 9.18
C ALA A 320 -15.88 17.34 10.32
N ARG A 321 -15.66 18.61 9.96
CA ARG A 321 -15.47 19.69 10.92
C ARG A 321 -16.70 19.89 11.80
N ALA A 322 -17.89 19.90 11.21
CA ALA A 322 -19.14 20.03 11.96
C ALA A 322 -19.32 18.88 12.97
N ARG A 323 -19.02 17.63 12.58
CA ARG A 323 -19.06 16.47 13.49
C ARG A 323 -18.04 16.58 14.63
N CYS A 324 -16.84 17.05 14.35
CA CYS A 324 -15.81 17.28 15.37
C CYS A 324 -16.23 18.36 16.39
N LEU A 325 -16.83 19.47 15.91
CA LEU A 325 -17.31 20.55 16.79
C LEU A 325 -18.54 20.16 17.61
N ALA A 326 -19.39 19.26 17.08
CA ALA A 326 -20.55 18.74 17.80
C ALA A 326 -20.17 17.77 18.94
N GLY A 327 -18.89 17.37 19.04
CA GLY A 327 -18.42 16.42 20.05
C GLY A 327 -19.02 15.03 19.88
N THR A 328 -19.54 14.73 18.68
CA THR A 328 -20.24 13.49 18.38
C THR A 328 -19.36 12.25 18.51
N GLU A 329 -18.04 12.40 18.50
CA GLU A 329 -17.05 11.38 18.89
C GLU A 329 -15.67 12.02 19.07
N ALA A 330 -14.84 11.52 19.98
CA ALA A 330 -13.44 11.95 20.15
C ALA A 330 -12.55 11.27 19.09
N ASP A 331 -12.85 11.53 17.82
CA ASP A 331 -12.18 10.92 16.67
C ASP A 331 -10.72 11.42 16.55
N ILE A 332 -9.85 10.49 16.17
CA ILE A 332 -8.40 10.72 16.10
C ILE A 332 -7.99 11.77 15.05
N PHE A 333 -8.85 12.07 14.07
CA PHE A 333 -8.61 13.07 13.04
C PHE A 333 -9.14 14.46 13.38
N CYS A 334 -10.03 14.60 14.36
CA CYS A 334 -10.59 15.90 14.72
C CYS A 334 -9.56 17.01 15.01
N PRO A 335 -8.41 16.73 15.65
CA PRO A 335 -7.35 17.74 15.81
C PRO A 335 -6.74 18.24 14.48
N TYR A 336 -6.90 17.50 13.38
CA TYR A 336 -6.27 17.76 12.09
C TYR A 336 -7.23 18.33 11.05
N ILE A 337 -8.55 18.17 11.23
CA ILE A 337 -9.56 18.59 10.24
C ILE A 337 -9.48 20.09 9.91
N ASP A 338 -9.18 20.95 10.90
CA ASP A 338 -9.08 22.40 10.69
C ASP A 338 -7.93 22.82 9.75
N TYR A 339 -6.95 21.93 9.50
CA TYR A 339 -5.85 22.16 8.57
C TYR A 339 -6.17 21.67 7.15
N TRP A 340 -7.25 20.91 6.95
CA TRP A 340 -7.68 20.52 5.61
C TRP A 340 -8.36 21.70 4.88
N PRO A 341 -8.25 21.78 3.55
CA PRO A 341 -8.87 22.87 2.81
C PRO A 341 -10.40 22.82 2.92
N ALA A 342 -11.00 23.88 3.49
CA ALA A 342 -12.44 24.01 3.61
C ALA A 342 -13.15 23.94 2.24
N GLY A 343 -14.38 23.42 2.22
CA GLY A 343 -15.16 23.23 0.99
C GLY A 343 -14.64 22.14 0.05
N GLN A 344 -13.61 21.36 0.43
CA GLN A 344 -13.12 20.25 -0.37
C GLN A 344 -13.67 18.91 0.09
N THR A 345 -13.62 17.93 -0.83
CA THR A 345 -13.85 16.53 -0.53
C THR A 345 -12.56 15.74 -0.74
N VAL A 346 -12.01 15.21 0.34
CA VAL A 346 -10.88 14.27 0.28
C VAL A 346 -11.40 12.94 -0.26
N SER A 347 -10.76 12.42 -1.30
CA SER A 347 -11.15 11.18 -1.97
C SER A 347 -9.92 10.50 -2.58
N ARG A 348 -10.09 9.27 -3.07
CA ARG A 348 -9.04 8.59 -3.83
C ARG A 348 -8.66 9.42 -5.07
N PRO A 349 -7.37 9.48 -5.47
CA PRO A 349 -6.99 10.11 -6.72
C PRO A 349 -7.77 9.55 -7.92
N ALA A 350 -8.40 10.42 -8.71
CA ALA A 350 -9.28 10.01 -9.82
C ALA A 350 -8.60 9.14 -10.89
N SER A 351 -7.30 9.39 -11.13
CA SER A 351 -6.48 8.61 -12.08
C SER A 351 -6.00 7.26 -11.51
N PHE A 352 -6.44 6.88 -10.32
CA PHE A 352 -6.04 5.63 -9.68
C PHE A 352 -7.17 4.60 -9.74
N ALA A 353 -6.92 3.56 -10.55
CA ALA A 353 -7.86 2.49 -10.86
C ALA A 353 -8.42 1.82 -9.60
N HIS A 354 -9.65 1.32 -9.71
CA HIS A 354 -10.36 0.68 -8.62
C HIS A 354 -9.63 -0.58 -8.16
N PHE A 355 -9.36 -0.65 -6.86
CA PHE A 355 -9.04 -1.91 -6.20
C PHE A 355 -10.29 -2.81 -6.20
N GLN A 356 -10.10 -4.12 -6.09
CA GLN A 356 -11.17 -5.12 -6.11
C GLN A 356 -11.58 -5.61 -4.72
N ALA A 357 -10.71 -5.47 -3.71
CA ALA A 357 -11.04 -5.75 -2.31
C ALA A 357 -10.23 -4.89 -1.33
N ALA A 358 -10.80 -4.62 -0.15
CA ALA A 358 -10.16 -3.86 0.91
C ALA A 358 -10.21 -4.61 2.26
N VAL A 359 -9.11 -4.59 3.01
CA VAL A 359 -9.04 -5.11 4.40
C VAL A 359 -8.61 -3.98 5.33
N ALA A 360 -9.56 -3.43 6.06
CA ALA A 360 -9.36 -2.32 6.98
C ALA A 360 -9.26 -2.83 8.43
N MET A 361 -8.05 -2.82 9.00
CA MET A 361 -7.78 -3.31 10.36
C MET A 361 -7.70 -2.16 11.35
N ALA A 362 -8.55 -2.19 12.38
CA ALA A 362 -8.77 -1.08 13.30
C ALA A 362 -8.79 0.28 12.57
N PRO A 363 -9.65 0.48 11.56
CA PRO A 363 -9.62 1.72 10.79
C PRO A 363 -10.08 2.89 11.64
N GLY A 364 -9.30 3.97 11.62
CA GLY A 364 -9.71 5.22 12.26
C GLY A 364 -10.40 6.18 11.29
N GLY A 365 -10.98 7.23 11.86
CA GLY A 365 -11.54 8.35 11.12
C GLY A 365 -13.00 8.20 10.77
N TYR A 366 -13.78 7.36 11.48
CA TYR A 366 -15.22 7.27 11.21
C TYR A 366 -15.90 8.63 11.28
N ALA A 367 -15.58 9.48 12.27
CA ALA A 367 -16.17 10.82 12.34
C ALA A 367 -15.64 11.74 11.24
N ALA A 368 -14.45 11.48 10.68
CA ALA A 368 -13.99 12.19 9.49
C ALA A 368 -14.87 11.84 8.27
N PHE A 369 -15.13 10.56 7.99
CA PHE A 369 -15.98 10.16 6.87
C PHE A 369 -17.47 10.47 7.08
N GLY A 370 -18.00 10.08 8.25
CA GLY A 370 -19.43 9.95 8.50
C GLY A 370 -20.09 8.83 7.67
N ASP A 371 -21.38 8.61 7.91
CA ASP A 371 -22.17 7.64 7.16
C ASP A 371 -22.14 7.93 5.65
N ASP A 372 -22.37 9.18 5.27
CA ASP A 372 -22.43 9.63 3.88
C ASP A 372 -21.10 9.43 3.14
N GLY A 373 -19.98 9.63 3.85
CA GLY A 373 -18.65 9.46 3.28
C GLY A 373 -18.29 7.99 3.03
N LEU A 374 -18.66 7.10 3.97
CA LEU A 374 -18.41 5.67 3.84
C LEU A 374 -19.39 4.96 2.89
N ALA A 375 -20.59 5.52 2.70
CA ALA A 375 -21.56 5.03 1.72
C ALA A 375 -21.03 5.08 0.27
N ASN A 376 -20.01 5.91 0.00
CA ASN A 376 -19.36 6.03 -1.31
C ASN A 376 -18.34 4.92 -1.61
N VAL A 377 -18.05 4.03 -0.66
CA VAL A 377 -17.20 2.86 -0.92
C VAL A 377 -17.80 2.00 -2.03
N THR A 378 -16.99 1.62 -3.02
CA THR A 378 -17.47 0.98 -4.26
C THR A 378 -17.08 -0.49 -4.40
N MET A 379 -16.53 -1.09 -3.35
CA MET A 379 -15.88 -2.39 -3.44
C MET A 379 -15.99 -3.18 -2.12
N PRO A 380 -15.80 -4.51 -2.18
CA PRO A 380 -15.84 -5.36 -1.00
C PRO A 380 -14.87 -4.91 0.11
N VAL A 381 -15.38 -4.76 1.34
CA VAL A 381 -14.55 -4.41 2.52
C VAL A 381 -14.69 -5.43 3.65
N LEU A 382 -13.56 -5.91 4.15
CA LEU A 382 -13.44 -6.58 5.44
C LEU A 382 -12.97 -5.57 6.48
N VAL A 383 -13.82 -5.29 7.47
CA VAL A 383 -13.50 -4.42 8.60
C VAL A 383 -13.12 -5.29 9.80
N MET A 384 -11.98 -5.05 10.43
CA MET A 384 -11.52 -5.82 11.59
C MET A 384 -11.24 -4.88 12.76
N GLY A 385 -11.52 -5.28 13.99
CA GLY A 385 -11.21 -4.45 15.15
C GLY A 385 -11.28 -5.21 16.47
N GLY A 386 -10.75 -4.60 17.53
CA GLY A 386 -10.64 -5.21 18.85
C GLY A 386 -11.57 -4.57 19.88
N THR A 387 -12.13 -5.36 20.79
CA THR A 387 -13.05 -4.84 21.82
C THR A 387 -12.35 -4.02 22.91
N LEU A 388 -11.01 -4.07 22.98
CA LEU A 388 -10.20 -3.28 23.90
C LEU A 388 -9.38 -2.20 23.16
N ASP A 389 -9.69 -1.91 21.90
CA ASP A 389 -9.05 -0.82 21.15
C ASP A 389 -9.27 0.54 21.84
N GLU A 390 -8.19 1.12 22.32
CA GLU A 390 -8.19 2.28 23.20
C GLU A 390 -8.54 3.56 22.46
N PHE A 391 -8.36 3.56 21.15
CA PHE A 391 -8.57 4.71 20.28
C PHE A 391 -9.88 4.62 19.52
N LEU A 392 -10.20 3.43 18.97
CA LEU A 392 -11.18 3.30 17.88
C LEU A 392 -12.34 2.36 18.23
N ARG A 393 -12.47 1.96 19.50
CA ARG A 393 -13.64 1.22 20.00
C ARG A 393 -15.00 1.79 19.56
N PRO A 394 -15.25 3.11 19.63
CA PRO A 394 -16.55 3.64 19.20
C PRO A 394 -16.72 3.61 17.67
N GLU A 395 -15.63 3.55 16.91
CA GLU A 395 -15.64 3.77 15.45
C GLU A 395 -15.89 2.49 14.64
N LEU A 396 -15.52 1.30 15.16
CA LEU A 396 -15.56 0.05 14.39
C LEU A 396 -16.96 -0.32 13.87
N ARG A 397 -17.97 -0.29 14.75
CA ARG A 397 -19.34 -0.72 14.41
C ARG A 397 -20.04 0.29 13.49
N PRO A 398 -19.97 1.62 13.74
CA PRO A 398 -20.47 2.61 12.79
C PRO A 398 -19.77 2.53 11.43
N THR A 399 -18.45 2.33 11.39
CA THR A 399 -17.71 2.13 10.13
C THR A 399 -18.28 0.96 9.33
N TYR A 400 -18.45 -0.20 9.95
CA TYR A 400 -19.04 -1.36 9.28
C TYR A 400 -20.48 -1.11 8.84
N ALA A 401 -21.29 -0.41 9.66
CA ALA A 401 -22.68 -0.11 9.32
C ALA A 401 -22.78 0.76 8.07
N ALA A 402 -21.94 1.78 7.95
CA ALA A 402 -21.97 2.78 6.88
C ALA A 402 -21.41 2.30 5.53
N VAL A 403 -20.42 1.40 5.53
CA VAL A 403 -19.90 0.81 4.29
C VAL A 403 -20.98 -0.04 3.61
N PRO A 404 -21.19 0.04 2.28
CA PRO A 404 -22.17 -0.79 1.58
C PRO A 404 -21.68 -2.24 1.39
N PRO A 405 -22.60 -3.21 1.19
CA PRO A 405 -22.23 -4.56 0.74
C PRO A 405 -21.55 -4.57 -0.64
N PRO A 406 -20.67 -5.55 -0.94
CA PRO A 406 -20.32 -6.68 -0.09
C PRO A 406 -19.42 -6.30 1.08
N LYS A 407 -19.71 -6.78 2.29
CA LYS A 407 -18.89 -6.44 3.47
C LYS A 407 -18.86 -7.54 4.51
N ALA A 408 -17.78 -7.59 5.29
CA ALA A 408 -17.65 -8.46 6.45
C ALA A 408 -17.00 -7.72 7.62
N LYS A 409 -17.27 -8.18 8.84
CA LYS A 409 -16.73 -7.66 10.09
C LYS A 409 -16.19 -8.79 10.94
N VAL A 410 -14.97 -8.61 11.46
CA VAL A 410 -14.38 -9.46 12.51
C VAL A 410 -14.09 -8.57 13.71
N GLU A 411 -14.85 -8.74 14.80
CA GLU A 411 -14.62 -8.06 16.07
C GLU A 411 -14.00 -9.05 17.06
N ILE A 412 -12.80 -8.75 17.57
CA ILE A 412 -11.97 -9.67 18.36
C ILE A 412 -11.96 -9.25 19.82
N THR A 413 -12.53 -10.09 20.67
CA THR A 413 -12.64 -9.87 22.11
C THR A 413 -11.26 -9.89 22.78
N GLY A 414 -10.99 -8.87 23.60
CA GLY A 414 -9.73 -8.74 24.34
C GLY A 414 -8.57 -8.19 23.49
N MET A 415 -8.79 -7.85 22.23
CA MET A 415 -7.75 -7.29 21.37
C MET A 415 -7.68 -5.77 21.49
N GLY A 416 -6.47 -5.24 21.69
CA GLY A 416 -6.16 -3.80 21.71
C GLY A 416 -5.70 -3.28 20.35
N HIS A 417 -5.43 -1.98 20.25
CA HIS A 417 -5.14 -1.33 18.97
C HIS A 417 -3.88 -1.86 18.28
N MET A 418 -2.84 -2.19 19.04
CA MET A 418 -1.57 -2.69 18.49
C MET A 418 -1.59 -4.19 18.17
N GLY A 419 -2.66 -4.91 18.50
CA GLY A 419 -2.79 -6.34 18.20
C GLY A 419 -2.75 -6.68 16.70
N PHE A 420 -2.98 -5.68 15.84
CA PHE A 420 -2.91 -5.81 14.38
C PHE A 420 -1.50 -5.52 13.81
N THR A 421 -0.49 -5.53 14.67
CA THR A 421 0.91 -5.24 14.34
C THR A 421 1.85 -6.23 15.03
N ASP A 422 3.04 -6.40 14.47
CA ASP A 422 4.15 -7.14 15.06
C ASP A 422 5.00 -6.28 16.02
N ILE A 423 4.62 -5.02 16.26
CA ILE A 423 5.40 -4.10 17.12
C ILE A 423 5.50 -4.60 18.56
N CYS A 424 4.46 -5.30 19.04
CA CYS A 424 4.45 -5.89 20.38
C CYS A 424 5.43 -7.05 20.54
N ARG A 425 6.07 -7.51 19.45
CA ARG A 425 7.16 -8.48 19.48
C ARG A 425 8.55 -7.82 19.56
N ILE A 426 8.66 -6.49 19.56
CA ILE A 426 9.94 -5.80 19.77
C ILE A 426 10.44 -6.14 21.18
N PRO A 427 11.64 -6.72 21.32
CA PRO A 427 12.24 -6.92 22.64
C PRO A 427 12.39 -5.59 23.40
N GLY A 428 11.88 -5.53 24.63
CA GLY A 428 11.91 -4.31 25.45
C GLY A 428 10.78 -3.31 25.17
N VAL A 429 9.78 -3.67 24.34
CA VAL A 429 8.60 -2.82 24.09
C VAL A 429 7.86 -2.45 25.39
N GLU A 430 7.90 -3.33 26.39
CA GLU A 430 7.33 -3.12 27.72
C GLU A 430 7.97 -1.95 28.49
N LEU A 431 9.19 -1.55 28.12
CA LEU A 431 9.91 -0.42 28.72
C LEU A 431 9.59 0.91 28.03
N ILE A 432 8.93 0.88 26.87
CA ILE A 432 8.58 2.08 26.11
C ILE A 432 7.24 2.61 26.65
N PRO A 433 7.18 3.83 27.21
CA PRO A 433 5.93 4.39 27.72
C PRO A 433 4.83 4.40 26.65
N THR A 434 3.58 4.17 27.06
CA THR A 434 2.41 4.00 26.17
C THR A 434 2.43 2.69 25.37
N LEU A 435 3.49 2.39 24.62
CA LEU A 435 3.57 1.12 23.86
C LEU A 435 3.61 -0.10 24.78
N GLY A 436 4.33 -0.03 25.90
CA GLY A 436 4.37 -1.09 26.90
C GLY A 436 3.00 -1.35 27.53
N ASP A 437 2.20 -0.30 27.74
CA ASP A 437 0.83 -0.45 28.22
C ASP A 437 -0.05 -1.09 27.14
N MET A 438 0.02 -0.62 25.90
CA MET A 438 -0.77 -1.12 24.76
C MET A 438 -0.40 -2.53 24.30
N CYS A 439 0.82 -2.98 24.59
CA CYS A 439 1.31 -4.32 24.30
C CYS A 439 1.34 -5.22 25.55
N ASN A 440 0.73 -4.78 26.66
CA ASN A 440 0.79 -5.51 27.92
C ASN A 440 0.01 -6.84 27.83
N PRO A 441 0.66 -8.01 27.97
CA PRO A 441 0.01 -9.30 27.84
C PRO A 441 -1.02 -9.60 28.94
N ASP A 442 -1.01 -8.86 30.06
CA ASP A 442 -2.02 -9.00 31.12
C ASP A 442 -3.36 -8.34 30.74
N ASN A 443 -3.32 -7.39 29.81
CA ASN A 443 -4.49 -6.58 29.43
C ASN A 443 -5.11 -7.02 28.10
N TYR A 444 -4.33 -7.63 27.21
CA TYR A 444 -4.76 -7.98 25.85
C TYR A 444 -4.49 -9.44 25.51
N ILE A 445 -5.22 -9.95 24.52
CA ILE A 445 -4.88 -11.25 23.94
C ILE A 445 -3.45 -11.22 23.38
N ASN A 446 -2.80 -12.38 23.40
CA ASN A 446 -1.48 -12.55 22.82
C ASN A 446 -1.50 -12.20 21.31
N VAL A 447 -0.47 -11.49 20.83
CA VAL A 447 -0.39 -11.03 19.43
C VAL A 447 -0.35 -12.18 18.42
N ASP A 448 0.26 -13.32 18.75
CA ASP A 448 0.29 -14.50 17.89
C ASP A 448 -1.12 -15.07 17.74
N ARG A 449 -1.87 -15.12 18.84
CA ARG A 449 -3.29 -15.50 18.83
C ARG A 449 -4.13 -14.51 18.01
N GLY A 450 -3.83 -13.21 18.10
CA GLY A 450 -4.43 -12.19 17.25
C GLY A 450 -4.21 -12.49 15.76
N TRP A 451 -2.98 -12.82 15.36
CA TRP A 451 -2.66 -13.17 13.98
C TRP A 451 -3.25 -14.51 13.52
N GLU A 452 -3.37 -15.50 14.40
CA GLU A 452 -4.11 -16.75 14.13
C GLU A 452 -5.58 -16.48 13.79
N ILE A 453 -6.17 -15.45 14.39
CA ILE A 453 -7.55 -15.04 14.10
C ILE A 453 -7.61 -14.17 12.85
N ILE A 454 -6.76 -13.16 12.71
CA ILE A 454 -6.82 -12.20 11.60
C ILE A 454 -6.57 -12.88 10.24
N ASN A 455 -5.52 -13.70 10.16
CA ASN A 455 -5.04 -14.20 8.88
C ASN A 455 -6.06 -15.03 8.10
N PRO A 456 -6.76 -16.02 8.70
CA PRO A 456 -7.71 -16.85 7.96
C PRO A 456 -8.83 -16.04 7.32
N PHE A 457 -9.42 -15.08 8.04
CA PHE A 457 -10.47 -14.22 7.49
C PHE A 457 -9.96 -13.31 6.38
N ALA A 458 -8.80 -12.66 6.58
CA ALA A 458 -8.25 -11.75 5.58
C ALA A 458 -7.78 -12.49 4.31
N ILE A 459 -7.13 -13.64 4.46
CA ILE A 459 -6.72 -14.51 3.36
C ILE A 459 -7.97 -15.01 2.61
N ALA A 460 -8.98 -15.52 3.32
CA ALA A 460 -10.22 -15.97 2.70
C ALA A 460 -10.91 -14.83 1.92
N PHE A 461 -11.01 -13.65 2.52
CA PHE A 461 -11.62 -12.48 1.89
C PHE A 461 -10.85 -12.04 0.63
N LEU A 462 -9.53 -11.94 0.70
CA LEU A 462 -8.72 -11.54 -0.45
C LEU A 462 -8.71 -12.61 -1.53
N ARG A 463 -8.63 -13.91 -1.20
CA ARG A 463 -8.77 -14.99 -2.19
C ARG A 463 -10.16 -14.99 -2.84
N ARG A 464 -11.20 -14.76 -2.05
CA ARG A 464 -12.58 -14.68 -2.54
C ARG A 464 -12.77 -13.62 -3.62
N TYR A 465 -12.19 -12.44 -3.44
CA TYR A 465 -12.45 -11.29 -4.31
C TYR A 465 -11.32 -10.97 -5.30
N LEU A 466 -10.06 -11.28 -4.99
CA LEU A 466 -8.92 -11.07 -5.89
C LEU A 466 -8.53 -12.32 -6.67
N LYS A 467 -9.01 -13.51 -6.30
CA LYS A 467 -8.78 -14.76 -7.04
C LYS A 467 -10.07 -15.43 -7.52
N ASP A 468 -11.22 -14.81 -7.24
CA ASP A 468 -12.57 -15.36 -7.47
C ASP A 468 -12.81 -16.75 -6.88
N GLU A 469 -12.12 -17.06 -5.76
CA GLU A 469 -12.21 -18.37 -5.13
C GLU A 469 -13.46 -18.48 -4.23
N ARG A 470 -14.58 -18.92 -4.81
CA ARG A 470 -15.86 -19.05 -4.08
C ARG A 470 -15.84 -20.05 -2.93
N SER A 471 -14.93 -21.01 -2.93
CA SER A 471 -14.73 -21.93 -1.79
C SER A 471 -14.39 -21.20 -0.49
N MET A 472 -13.88 -19.98 -0.58
CA MET A 472 -13.59 -19.12 0.57
C MET A 472 -14.83 -18.61 1.28
N ASP A 473 -16.02 -18.67 0.67
CA ASP A 473 -17.27 -18.29 1.33
C ASP A 473 -17.50 -19.13 2.60
N ALA A 474 -17.00 -20.38 2.65
CA ALA A 474 -17.08 -21.24 3.84
C ALA A 474 -16.31 -20.67 5.05
N TYR A 475 -15.27 -19.86 4.82
CA TYR A 475 -14.42 -19.24 5.83
C TYR A 475 -14.93 -17.85 6.25
N LEU A 476 -15.94 -17.33 5.57
CA LEU A 476 -16.54 -16.02 5.82
C LEU A 476 -17.96 -16.20 6.40
N THR A 477 -18.08 -17.08 7.39
CA THR A 477 -19.35 -17.42 8.05
C THR A 477 -19.25 -17.34 9.57
N ALA A 478 -20.39 -17.17 10.24
CA ALA A 478 -20.47 -17.28 11.70
C ALA A 478 -20.10 -18.68 12.20
N GLU A 479 -20.33 -19.74 11.39
CA GLU A 479 -19.97 -21.11 11.74
C GLU A 479 -18.45 -21.31 11.78
N PHE A 480 -17.73 -20.83 10.76
CA PHE A 480 -16.27 -20.83 10.79
C PHE A 480 -15.74 -20.00 11.96
N ALA A 481 -16.32 -18.81 12.18
CA ALA A 481 -15.94 -17.92 13.26
C ALA A 481 -16.13 -18.55 14.65
N ALA A 482 -17.10 -19.44 14.83
CA ALA A 482 -17.35 -20.14 16.10
C ALA A 482 -16.18 -21.05 16.55
N ARG A 483 -15.20 -21.32 15.67
CA ARG A 483 -13.92 -21.96 16.04
C ARG A 483 -13.03 -21.07 16.92
N PHE A 484 -13.25 -19.75 16.88
CA PHE A 484 -12.52 -18.77 17.67
C PHE A 484 -13.46 -18.18 18.73
N PRO A 485 -13.31 -18.55 20.02
CA PRO A 485 -14.19 -18.04 21.08
C PRO A 485 -14.10 -16.51 21.25
N GLU A 486 -13.04 -15.89 20.76
CA GLU A 486 -12.82 -14.44 20.82
C GLU A 486 -13.62 -13.66 19.75
N VAL A 487 -14.11 -14.33 18.70
CA VAL A 487 -14.60 -13.66 17.49
C VAL A 487 -16.12 -13.47 17.49
N ALA A 488 -16.53 -12.23 17.28
CA ALA A 488 -17.86 -11.90 16.77
C ALA A 488 -17.75 -11.57 15.27
N PHE A 489 -18.46 -12.34 14.43
CA PHE A 489 -18.42 -12.22 12.98
C PHE A 489 -19.78 -11.78 12.42
N GLU A 490 -19.74 -10.89 11.43
CA GLU A 490 -20.93 -10.41 10.71
C GLU A 490 -20.58 -10.23 9.23
N ALA A 491 -21.44 -10.64 8.31
CA ALA A 491 -21.21 -10.45 6.89
C ALA A 491 -22.48 -10.23 6.08
N GLN A 492 -22.34 -9.41 5.04
CA GLN A 492 -23.31 -9.14 3.99
C GLN A 492 -22.57 -9.34 2.68
N LEU A 493 -22.32 -10.60 2.31
CA LEU A 493 -21.62 -10.95 1.06
C LEU A 493 -22.59 -10.85 -0.13
N ALA A 494 -22.06 -10.65 -1.33
CA ALA A 494 -22.89 -10.70 -2.53
C ALA A 494 -23.57 -12.08 -2.61
N SER A 495 -24.91 -12.12 -2.62
CA SER A 495 -25.63 -13.35 -2.93
C SER A 495 -25.22 -13.78 -4.32
N GLY A 496 -24.48 -14.88 -4.43
CA GLY A 496 -24.21 -15.47 -5.73
C GLY A 496 -25.56 -15.69 -6.42
N ARG A 497 -25.75 -15.13 -7.61
CA ARG A 497 -26.74 -15.74 -8.51
C ARG A 497 -26.28 -17.19 -8.66
N ALA A 498 -27.07 -18.12 -8.13
CA ALA A 498 -27.08 -19.46 -8.65
C ALA A 498 -27.29 -19.29 -10.16
N ARG A 499 -26.32 -19.73 -10.96
CA ARG A 499 -26.61 -19.99 -12.36
C ARG A 499 -27.44 -21.27 -12.31
N ASP A 500 -28.75 -21.12 -12.44
CA ASP A 500 -29.67 -22.23 -12.75
C ASP A 500 -29.31 -22.85 -14.10
#